data_AF-A0A519HQC0-F1
#
_entry.id   AF-A0A519HQC0-F1
#
_cell.length_a   1.000
_cell.length_b   1.000
_cell.length_c   1.000
_cell.angle_alpha   90.00
_cell.angle_beta   90.00
_cell.angle_gamma   90.00
#
_symmetry.space_group_name_H-M   'P 1'
#
loop_
_entity.id
_entity.type
_entity.pdbx_description
1 polymer ?
#
loop_
_entity_poly.entity_id
_entity_poly.type
_entity_poly.pdbx_seq_one_letter_code
_entity_poly.pdbx_strand_id
1 'polypeptide(L)'
;GISEADLQQVSRYLALLAVPAQRSLASGFPKGVAPLDEHRVDPVQVAAGSRLFEQARCTACHTATLKTGPGHLFAELRNQTIKPYTDLLLHDMGTGLADNYVEGQAKGGLWRTAPLWGIGYTDKVMGNAARVGYLHDGRARNLTEAILWHGGEGEKSRQRFEAMSKADREAVLAFLKSL
;
A
#
# COMPACT_ATOMS: atom_id res chain seq x y z
N GLY A 1 19.97 28.82 6.95
CA GLY A 1 19.18 27.67 7.44
C GLY A 1 17.79 27.73 6.84
N ILE A 2 17.04 26.64 6.87
CA ILE A 2 15.63 26.59 6.44
C ILE A 2 14.79 27.40 7.43
N SER A 3 13.98 28.34 6.93
CA SER A 3 13.09 29.14 7.77
C SER A 3 11.76 28.43 8.06
N GLU A 4 11.01 28.90 9.05
CA GLU A 4 9.64 28.44 9.31
C GLU A 4 8.74 28.61 8.08
N ALA A 5 8.90 29.71 7.33
CA ALA A 5 8.15 29.96 6.11
C ALA A 5 8.46 28.92 5.02
N ASP A 6 9.72 28.45 4.94
CA ASP A 6 10.11 27.40 4.00
C ASP A 6 9.49 26.04 4.41
N LEU A 7 9.48 25.71 5.70
CA LEU A 7 8.85 24.49 6.22
C LEU A 7 7.35 24.47 5.94
N GLN A 8 6.67 25.61 6.08
CA GLN A 8 5.25 25.74 5.76
C GLN A 8 4.98 25.52 4.27
N GLN A 9 5.84 26.04 3.38
CA GLN A 9 5.70 25.81 1.95
C GLN A 9 5.87 24.33 1.60
N VAL A 10 6.87 23.66 2.17
CA VAL A 10 7.07 22.21 1.99
C VAL A 10 5.87 21.41 2.50
N SER A 11 5.37 21.73 3.69
CA SER A 11 4.18 21.06 4.26
C SER A 11 2.95 21.22 3.37
N ARG A 12 2.69 22.43 2.85
CA ARG A 12 1.57 22.69 1.94
C ARG A 12 1.71 21.94 0.63
N TYR A 13 2.92 21.90 0.06
CA TYR A 13 3.21 21.12 -1.14
C TYR A 13 2.95 19.63 -0.91
N LEU A 14 3.51 19.06 0.16
CA LEU A 14 3.34 17.64 0.48
C LEU A 14 1.87 17.26 0.74
N ALA A 15 1.11 18.13 1.41
CA ALA A 15 -0.31 17.88 1.69
C ALA A 15 -1.17 17.81 0.41
N LEU A 16 -0.73 18.45 -0.68
CA LEU A 16 -1.43 18.49 -1.96
C LEU A 16 -0.86 17.52 -2.99
N LEU A 17 0.15 16.72 -2.64
CA LEU A 17 0.64 15.65 -3.52
C LEU A 17 -0.44 14.59 -3.67
N ALA A 18 -0.97 14.48 -4.89
CA ALA A 18 -1.91 13.44 -5.25
C ALA A 18 -1.21 12.08 -5.31
N VAL A 19 -2.00 11.03 -5.11
CA VAL A 19 -1.55 9.64 -5.28
C VAL A 19 -1.93 9.13 -6.66
N PRO A 20 -1.19 8.15 -7.20
CA PRO A 20 -1.59 7.49 -8.43
C PRO A 20 -2.98 6.85 -8.29
N ALA A 21 -3.77 6.89 -9.36
CA ALA A 21 -5.05 6.17 -9.40
C ALA A 21 -4.82 4.66 -9.46
N GLN A 22 -5.72 3.89 -8.84
CA GLN A 22 -5.73 2.44 -8.99
C GLN A 22 -5.89 2.07 -10.48
N ARG A 23 -5.01 1.20 -10.95
CA ARG A 23 -4.93 0.72 -12.32
C ARG A 23 -5.87 -0.46 -12.48
N SER A 24 -6.98 -0.29 -13.18
CA SER A 24 -7.91 -1.40 -13.41
C SER A 24 -8.34 -1.54 -14.86
N LEU A 25 -7.96 -0.60 -15.74
CA LEU A 25 -8.47 -0.53 -17.10
C LEU A 25 -7.43 0.09 -18.05
N ALA A 26 -7.24 -0.53 -19.21
CA ALA A 26 -6.64 0.13 -20.37
C ALA A 26 -7.60 1.24 -20.85
N SER A 27 -7.08 2.42 -21.19
CA SER A 27 -7.93 3.45 -21.79
C SER A 27 -8.54 2.93 -23.08
N GLY A 28 -9.85 3.15 -23.27
CA GLY A 28 -10.57 2.68 -24.45
C GLY A 28 -10.25 3.44 -25.74
N PHE A 29 -9.27 4.36 -25.74
CA PHE A 29 -8.98 5.27 -26.86
C PHE A 29 -7.48 5.48 -27.09
N PRO A 30 -6.90 4.99 -28.20
CA PRO A 30 -7.48 3.97 -29.10
C PRO A 30 -7.85 2.68 -28.34
N LYS A 31 -8.87 1.94 -28.81
CA LYS A 31 -9.36 0.73 -28.11
C LYS A 31 -8.22 -0.27 -27.92
N GLY A 32 -7.92 -0.62 -26.67
CA GLY A 32 -6.84 -1.55 -26.31
C GLY A 32 -5.49 -0.89 -26.02
N VAL A 33 -5.38 0.44 -26.10
CA VAL A 33 -4.15 1.17 -25.78
C VAL A 33 -4.26 1.72 -24.37
N ALA A 34 -3.47 1.17 -23.45
CA ALA A 34 -3.26 1.76 -22.15
C ALA A 34 -2.23 2.91 -22.27
N PRO A 35 -2.43 4.06 -21.60
CA PRO A 35 -1.55 5.21 -21.77
C PRO A 35 -0.17 4.98 -21.14
N LEU A 36 -0.09 4.03 -20.21
CA LEU A 36 1.11 3.54 -19.55
C LEU A 36 1.07 2.01 -19.54
N ASP A 37 2.21 1.35 -19.69
CA ASP A 37 2.31 -0.11 -19.68
C ASP A 37 1.74 -0.70 -18.39
N GLU A 38 1.90 0.02 -17.29
CA GLU A 38 1.40 -0.36 -15.97
C GLU A 38 -0.13 -0.42 -15.91
N HIS A 39 -0.85 0.25 -16.82
CA HIS A 39 -2.32 0.20 -16.91
C HIS A 39 -2.81 -1.02 -17.70
N ARG A 40 -1.92 -1.84 -18.29
CA ARG A 40 -2.26 -3.11 -18.94
C ARG A 40 -2.37 -4.23 -17.91
N VAL A 41 -3.52 -4.28 -17.24
CA VAL A 41 -3.85 -5.35 -16.27
C VAL A 41 -4.96 -6.25 -16.80
N ASP A 42 -5.06 -7.48 -16.30
CA ASP A 42 -6.24 -8.33 -16.47
C ASP A 42 -7.29 -7.95 -15.40
N PRO A 43 -8.42 -7.31 -15.78
CA PRO A 43 -9.42 -6.87 -14.80
C PRO A 43 -10.10 -8.03 -14.08
N VAL A 44 -10.21 -9.20 -14.71
CA VAL A 44 -10.82 -10.40 -14.12
C VAL A 44 -9.89 -10.94 -13.04
N GLN A 45 -8.60 -11.04 -13.33
CA GLN A 45 -7.59 -11.46 -12.36
C GLN A 45 -7.47 -10.47 -11.19
N VAL A 46 -7.47 -9.16 -11.45
CA VAL A 46 -7.45 -8.11 -10.41
C VAL A 46 -8.68 -8.20 -9.51
N ALA A 47 -9.88 -8.39 -10.08
CA ALA A 47 -11.10 -8.54 -9.31
C ALA A 47 -11.10 -9.82 -8.46
N ALA A 48 -10.56 -10.93 -8.98
CA ALA A 48 -10.36 -12.16 -8.22
C ALA A 48 -9.37 -11.94 -7.06
N GLY A 49 -8.25 -11.26 -7.32
CA GLY A 49 -7.25 -10.92 -6.32
C GLY A 49 -7.79 -10.06 -5.18
N SER A 50 -8.61 -9.05 -5.49
CA SER A 50 -9.27 -8.20 -4.47
C SER A 50 -10.15 -9.03 -3.54
N ARG A 51 -10.93 -9.99 -4.09
CA ARG A 51 -11.77 -10.89 -3.28
C ARG A 51 -10.92 -11.81 -2.41
N LEU A 52 -9.84 -12.36 -2.95
CA LEU A 52 -8.92 -13.22 -2.21
C LEU A 52 -8.18 -12.45 -1.10
N PHE A 53 -7.82 -11.19 -1.33
CA PHE A 53 -7.22 -10.29 -0.33
C PHE A 53 -8.16 -10.07 0.87
N GLU A 54 -9.45 -9.84 0.60
CA GLU A 54 -10.49 -9.75 1.63
C GLU A 54 -10.70 -11.09 2.37
N GLN A 55 -10.77 -12.20 1.63
CA GLN A 55 -10.94 -13.55 2.20
C GLN A 55 -9.74 -13.97 3.07
N ALA A 56 -8.53 -13.57 2.68
CA ALA A 56 -7.33 -13.74 3.48
C ALA A 56 -7.30 -12.86 4.73
N ARG A 57 -8.28 -11.96 4.91
CA ARG A 57 -8.40 -11.01 6.02
C ARG A 57 -7.28 -9.95 6.04
N CYS A 58 -6.66 -9.66 4.90
CA CYS A 58 -5.68 -8.58 4.79
C CYS A 58 -6.32 -7.20 5.06
N THR A 59 -7.61 -7.05 4.78
CA THR A 59 -8.39 -5.83 5.06
C THR A 59 -8.63 -5.54 6.53
N ALA A 60 -8.24 -6.43 7.45
CA ALA A 60 -8.29 -6.16 8.89
C ALA A 60 -7.42 -4.95 9.28
N CYS A 61 -6.28 -4.76 8.60
CA CYS A 61 -5.38 -3.62 8.78
C CYS A 61 -5.32 -2.76 7.50
N HIS A 62 -5.33 -3.39 6.33
CA HIS A 62 -5.33 -2.69 5.03
C HIS A 62 -6.75 -2.30 4.59
N THR A 63 -7.41 -1.45 5.37
CA THR A 63 -8.80 -1.05 5.12
C THR A 63 -8.94 -0.27 3.81
N ALA A 64 -9.85 -0.72 2.95
CA ALA A 64 -9.91 -0.26 1.56
C ALA A 64 -10.36 1.21 1.40
N THR A 65 -11.04 1.79 2.38
CA THR A 65 -11.66 3.11 2.22
C THR A 65 -11.61 3.90 3.52
N LEU A 66 -11.16 5.15 3.43
CA LEU A 66 -11.23 6.14 4.50
C LEU A 66 -11.98 7.38 4.01
N LYS A 67 -12.59 8.12 4.94
CA LYS A 67 -13.20 9.42 4.67
C LYS A 67 -12.44 10.51 5.42
N THR A 68 -11.95 11.53 4.70
CA THR A 68 -11.26 12.66 5.34
C THR A 68 -12.24 13.54 6.11
N GLY A 69 -11.77 14.19 7.17
CA GLY A 69 -12.58 15.08 7.99
C GLY A 69 -12.91 16.42 7.30
N PRO A 70 -13.86 17.19 7.84
CA PRO A 70 -14.22 18.51 7.31
C PRO A 70 -13.24 19.62 7.71
N GLY A 71 -12.33 19.37 8.66
CA GLY A 71 -11.47 20.38 9.29
C GLY A 71 -10.12 20.62 8.61
N HIS A 72 -9.89 20.12 7.40
CA HIS A 72 -8.60 20.31 6.71
C HIS A 72 -8.40 21.78 6.26
N LEU A 73 -7.18 22.30 6.22
CA LEU A 73 -6.91 23.69 5.77
C LEU A 73 -7.41 23.93 4.33
N PHE A 74 -7.04 23.04 3.41
CA PHE A 74 -7.48 23.06 2.01
C PHE A 74 -8.89 22.47 1.84
N ALA A 75 -9.77 23.18 1.13
CA ALA A 75 -11.15 22.76 0.92
C ALA A 75 -11.24 21.48 0.07
N GLU A 76 -10.38 21.35 -0.94
CA GLU A 76 -10.31 20.17 -1.82
C GLU A 76 -9.98 18.86 -1.08
N LEU A 77 -9.38 18.93 0.11
CA LEU A 77 -9.01 17.74 0.91
C LEU A 77 -10.06 17.36 1.97
N ARG A 78 -11.14 18.13 2.09
CA ARG A 78 -12.21 17.87 3.07
C ARG A 78 -13.21 16.87 2.52
N ASN A 79 -13.73 16.01 3.40
CA ASN A 79 -14.83 15.08 3.11
C ASN A 79 -14.60 14.17 1.89
N GLN A 80 -13.34 13.90 1.55
CA GLN A 80 -12.97 13.03 0.44
C GLN A 80 -13.09 11.57 0.84
N THR A 81 -13.67 10.76 -0.04
CA THR A 81 -13.61 9.30 0.08
C THR A 81 -12.38 8.83 -0.69
N ILE A 82 -11.38 8.32 0.03
CA ILE A 82 -10.12 7.86 -0.52
C ILE A 82 -9.96 6.35 -0.33
N LYS A 83 -9.09 5.72 -1.13
CA LYS A 83 -8.81 4.29 -1.07
C LYS A 83 -7.33 3.98 -0.77
N PRO A 84 -6.85 4.24 0.45
CA PRO A 84 -5.43 4.13 0.76
C PRO A 84 -5.00 2.71 1.17
N TYR A 85 -5.95 1.81 1.45
CA TYR A 85 -5.67 0.44 1.90
C TYR A 85 -4.82 0.40 3.17
N THR A 86 -5.27 1.13 4.19
CA THR A 86 -4.66 1.24 5.52
C THR A 86 -5.69 1.82 6.49
N ASP A 87 -5.64 1.42 7.75
CA ASP A 87 -6.34 2.06 8.86
C ASP A 87 -5.51 3.13 9.60
N LEU A 88 -4.23 3.28 9.22
CA LEU A 88 -3.24 4.17 9.86
C LEU A 88 -2.96 3.86 11.34
N LEU A 89 -3.36 2.69 11.84
CA LEU A 89 -3.13 2.26 13.22
C LEU A 89 -1.79 1.54 13.35
N LEU A 90 -1.32 1.42 14.61
CA LEU A 90 -0.16 0.59 14.96
C LEU A 90 -0.61 -0.85 15.19
N HIS A 91 0.08 -1.80 14.58
CA HIS A 91 -0.16 -3.23 14.74
C HIS A 91 1.12 -3.98 15.07
N ASP A 92 1.00 -5.04 15.87
CA ASP A 92 2.13 -5.93 16.16
C ASP A 92 2.44 -6.80 14.95
N MET A 93 3.60 -6.57 14.33
CA MET A 93 4.11 -7.34 13.18
C MET A 93 4.96 -8.55 13.61
N GLY A 94 5.07 -8.81 14.91
CA GLY A 94 5.81 -9.92 15.49
C GLY A 94 7.30 -9.66 15.65
N THR A 95 7.96 -10.52 16.42
CA THR A 95 9.39 -10.40 16.77
C THR A 95 10.33 -10.42 15.57
N GLY A 96 9.94 -11.06 14.47
CA GLY A 96 10.74 -11.09 13.23
C GLY A 96 10.88 -9.72 12.56
N LEU A 97 9.97 -8.79 12.84
CA LEU A 97 9.96 -7.41 12.35
C LEU A 97 10.09 -6.39 13.48
N ALA A 98 10.44 -6.83 14.69
CA ALA A 98 10.65 -5.91 15.80
C ALA A 98 12.03 -5.23 15.70
N ASP A 99 12.08 -3.93 15.97
CA ASP A 99 13.32 -3.23 16.29
C ASP A 99 13.49 -3.05 17.82
N ASN A 100 14.55 -2.32 18.21
CA ASN A 100 14.83 -2.02 19.62
C ASN A 100 14.36 -0.63 20.04
N TYR A 101 13.57 0.05 19.20
CA TYR A 101 13.10 1.40 19.46
C TYR A 101 11.75 1.38 20.18
N VAL A 102 11.58 2.31 21.13
CA VAL A 102 10.35 2.46 21.91
C VAL A 102 10.00 3.94 21.96
N GLU A 103 8.80 4.28 21.52
CA GLU A 103 8.27 5.64 21.55
C GLU A 103 6.95 5.67 22.34
N GLY A 104 7.03 6.14 23.58
CA GLY A 104 5.88 6.11 24.50
C GLY A 104 5.37 4.69 24.74
N GLN A 105 4.17 4.38 24.25
CA GLN A 105 3.56 3.04 24.35
C GLN A 105 3.86 2.15 23.13
N ALA A 106 4.44 2.70 22.05
CA ALA A 106 4.81 1.95 20.87
C ALA A 106 6.08 1.14 21.15
N LYS A 107 5.96 -0.19 21.16
CA LYS A 107 7.08 -1.14 21.29
C LYS A 107 7.66 -1.41 19.90
N GLY A 108 8.90 -1.91 19.82
CA GLY A 108 9.59 -2.09 18.52
C GLY A 108 8.94 -3.03 17.51
N GLY A 109 7.97 -3.87 17.91
CA GLY A 109 7.16 -4.68 16.99
C GLY A 109 5.92 -3.97 16.43
N LEU A 110 5.57 -2.79 16.96
CA LEU A 110 4.39 -2.03 16.58
C LEU A 110 4.69 -1.11 15.41
N TRP A 111 4.13 -1.43 14.26
CA TRP A 111 4.31 -0.65 13.04
C TRP A 111 3.00 -0.07 12.56
N ARG A 112 3.04 1.17 12.08
CA ARG A 112 1.89 1.76 11.40
C ARG A 112 1.64 1.03 10.10
N THR A 113 0.40 0.63 9.83
CA THR A 113 0.05 0.02 8.56
C THR A 113 0.29 1.00 7.41
N ALA A 114 1.27 0.69 6.56
CA ALA A 114 1.59 1.52 5.41
C ALA A 114 0.42 1.48 4.40
N PRO A 115 0.00 2.64 3.83
CA PRO A 115 -0.94 2.66 2.72
C PRO A 115 -0.42 1.82 1.54
N LEU A 116 -1.29 1.03 0.89
CA LEU A 116 -0.92 0.24 -0.29
C LEU A 116 -1.17 0.98 -1.61
N TRP A 117 -1.77 2.18 -1.59
CA TRP A 117 -1.92 2.98 -2.79
C TRP A 117 -0.56 3.25 -3.48
N GLY A 118 -0.52 3.06 -4.79
CA GLY A 118 0.71 3.20 -5.57
C GLY A 118 1.77 2.11 -5.36
N ILE A 119 1.53 1.06 -4.55
CA ILE A 119 2.55 0.04 -4.26
C ILE A 119 3.04 -0.69 -5.52
N GLY A 120 2.19 -0.84 -6.54
CA GLY A 120 2.61 -1.44 -7.81
C GLY A 120 3.53 -0.55 -8.66
N TYR A 121 3.75 0.72 -8.29
CA TYR A 121 4.73 1.61 -8.95
C TYR A 121 6.14 1.51 -8.35
N THR A 122 6.31 0.81 -7.22
CA THR A 122 7.59 0.78 -6.48
C THR A 122 8.78 0.42 -7.38
N ASP A 123 8.66 -0.65 -8.17
CA ASP A 123 9.72 -1.09 -9.08
C ASP A 123 10.06 -0.04 -10.15
N LYS A 124 9.03 0.60 -10.70
CA LYS A 124 9.20 1.65 -11.72
C LYS A 124 9.90 2.89 -11.16
N VAL A 125 9.52 3.31 -9.96
CA VAL A 125 10.09 4.49 -9.29
C VAL A 125 11.54 4.24 -8.90
N MET A 126 11.88 3.03 -8.46
CA MET A 126 13.26 2.64 -8.15
C MET A 126 14.12 2.53 -9.41
N GLY A 127 13.54 2.08 -10.52
CA GLY A 127 14.23 1.93 -11.80
C GLY A 127 15.50 1.07 -11.69
N ASN A 128 16.50 1.37 -12.51
CA ASN A 128 17.79 0.65 -12.47
C ASN A 128 18.73 1.15 -11.36
N ALA A 129 18.32 2.16 -10.58
CA ALA A 129 19.19 2.85 -9.63
C ALA A 129 19.38 2.08 -8.32
N ALA A 130 18.40 1.26 -7.91
CA ALA A 130 18.48 0.45 -6.70
C ALA A 130 17.47 -0.70 -6.72
N ARG A 131 17.68 -1.68 -5.84
CA ARG A 131 16.73 -2.79 -5.64
C ARG A 131 15.51 -2.29 -4.87
N VAL A 132 14.34 -2.80 -5.23
CA VAL A 132 13.13 -2.58 -4.45
C VAL A 132 13.27 -3.18 -3.05
N GLY A 133 12.89 -2.41 -2.04
CA GLY A 133 12.73 -2.86 -0.66
C GLY A 133 11.32 -2.57 -0.15
N TYR A 134 10.68 -3.57 0.43
CA TYR A 134 9.39 -3.46 1.14
C TYR A 134 9.60 -3.67 2.64
N LEU A 135 8.58 -3.32 3.43
CA LEU A 135 8.63 -3.25 4.90
C LEU A 135 9.49 -2.07 5.38
N HIS A 136 9.49 -1.82 6.69
CA HIS A 136 10.12 -0.64 7.28
C HIS A 136 11.65 -0.60 7.10
N ASP A 137 12.29 -1.76 6.97
CA ASP A 137 13.75 -1.90 6.81
C ASP A 137 14.16 -2.30 5.39
N GLY A 138 13.22 -2.37 4.45
CA GLY A 138 13.48 -2.70 3.06
C GLY A 138 13.93 -4.14 2.80
N ARG A 139 13.84 -5.07 3.78
CA ARG A 139 14.38 -6.43 3.63
C ARG A 139 13.69 -7.25 2.54
N ALA A 140 12.40 -7.02 2.31
CA ALA A 140 11.61 -7.80 1.39
C ALA A 140 11.85 -7.28 -0.04
N ARG A 141 12.22 -8.18 -0.96
CA ARG A 141 12.61 -7.82 -2.33
C ARG A 141 11.44 -7.79 -3.30
N ASN A 142 10.32 -8.36 -2.90
CA ASN A 142 9.08 -8.44 -3.68
C ASN A 142 7.87 -8.53 -2.73
N LEU A 143 6.68 -8.33 -3.30
CA LEU A 143 5.42 -8.37 -2.55
C LEU A 143 5.16 -9.72 -1.87
N THR A 144 5.56 -10.84 -2.50
CA THR A 144 5.42 -12.17 -1.89
C THR A 144 6.24 -12.24 -0.61
N GLU A 145 7.52 -11.86 -0.64
CA GLU A 145 8.37 -11.80 0.56
C GLU A 145 7.78 -10.87 1.61
N ALA A 146 7.27 -9.70 1.22
CA ALA A 146 6.64 -8.77 2.16
C ALA A 146 5.44 -9.42 2.88
N ILE A 147 4.57 -10.13 2.15
CA ILE A 147 3.45 -10.88 2.74
C ILE A 147 3.97 -11.98 3.69
N LEU A 148 4.99 -12.73 3.29
CA LEU A 148 5.57 -13.82 4.09
C LEU A 148 6.29 -13.35 5.36
N TRP A 149 6.61 -12.06 5.49
CA TRP A 149 7.17 -11.49 6.71
C TRP A 149 6.11 -11.05 7.73
N HIS A 150 4.82 -11.05 7.38
CA HIS A 150 3.76 -10.66 8.32
C HIS A 150 3.60 -11.69 9.44
N GLY A 151 4.17 -11.39 10.61
CA GLY A 151 3.95 -12.11 11.85
C GLY A 151 2.90 -11.41 12.73
N GLY A 152 2.93 -11.70 14.04
CA GLY A 152 2.07 -11.04 15.03
C GLY A 152 0.59 -11.10 14.67
N GLU A 153 -0.07 -9.94 14.59
CA GLU A 153 -1.48 -9.82 14.18
C GLU A 153 -1.73 -10.24 12.72
N GLY A 154 -0.73 -10.07 11.85
CA GLY A 154 -0.79 -10.42 10.42
C GLY A 154 -0.57 -11.91 10.12
N GLU A 155 -0.11 -12.69 11.10
CA GLU A 155 0.30 -14.09 10.94
C GLU A 155 -0.79 -14.98 10.32
N LYS A 156 -2.04 -14.82 10.77
CA LYS A 156 -3.17 -15.60 10.23
C LYS A 156 -3.45 -15.27 8.76
N SER A 157 -3.28 -14.01 8.37
CA SER A 157 -3.46 -13.57 6.98
C SER A 157 -2.33 -14.09 6.10
N ARG A 158 -1.08 -14.05 6.59
CA ARG A 158 0.08 -14.70 5.94
C ARG A 158 -0.18 -16.18 5.67
N GLN A 159 -0.58 -16.94 6.69
CA GLN A 159 -0.85 -18.38 6.56
C GLN A 159 -1.96 -18.68 5.54
N ARG A 160 -2.99 -17.84 5.45
CA ARG A 160 -4.05 -17.97 4.42
C ARG A 160 -3.49 -17.79 3.02
N PHE A 161 -2.64 -16.79 2.82
CA PHE A 161 -1.96 -16.56 1.56
C PHE A 161 -1.02 -17.72 1.20
N GLU A 162 -0.31 -18.30 2.17
CA GLU A 162 0.56 -19.47 1.94
C GLU A 162 -0.22 -20.71 1.49
N ALA A 163 -1.41 -20.91 2.07
CA ALA A 163 -2.30 -22.03 1.73
C ALA A 163 -3.00 -21.88 0.38
N MET A 164 -2.95 -20.70 -0.24
CA MET A 164 -3.57 -20.46 -1.55
C MET A 164 -2.86 -21.24 -2.67
N SER A 165 -3.63 -21.59 -3.69
CA SER A 165 -3.07 -22.11 -4.94
C SER A 165 -2.11 -21.10 -5.56
N LYS A 166 -1.25 -21.55 -6.48
CA LYS A 166 -0.36 -20.64 -7.21
C LYS A 166 -1.15 -19.56 -7.96
N ALA A 167 -2.24 -19.95 -8.62
CA ALA A 167 -3.10 -19.05 -9.38
C ALA A 167 -3.76 -17.99 -8.48
N ASP A 168 -4.22 -18.38 -7.30
CA ASP A 168 -4.83 -17.45 -6.34
C ASP A 168 -3.81 -16.46 -5.78
N ARG A 169 -2.59 -16.93 -5.46
CA ARG A 169 -1.49 -16.02 -5.06
C ARG A 169 -1.15 -15.03 -6.16
N GLU A 170 -1.06 -15.49 -7.41
CA GLU A 170 -0.82 -14.62 -8.56
C GLU A 170 -1.95 -13.59 -8.74
N ALA A 171 -3.21 -13.97 -8.48
CA ALA A 171 -4.33 -13.04 -8.51
C ALA A 171 -4.23 -11.96 -7.42
N VAL A 172 -3.90 -12.33 -6.17
CA VAL A 172 -3.65 -11.35 -5.10
C VAL A 172 -2.51 -10.41 -5.46
N LEU A 173 -1.41 -10.93 -6.02
CA LEU A 173 -0.29 -10.11 -6.46
C LEU A 173 -0.67 -9.18 -7.63
N ALA A 174 -1.50 -9.63 -8.57
CA ALA A 174 -2.03 -8.79 -9.64
C ALA A 174 -2.88 -7.64 -9.08
N PHE A 175 -3.73 -7.93 -8.08
CA PHE A 175 -4.48 -6.90 -7.36
C PHE A 175 -3.56 -5.89 -6.66
N LEU A 176 -2.54 -6.33 -5.92
CA LEU A 176 -1.60 -5.41 -5.27
C LEU A 176 -0.82 -4.56 -6.28
N LYS A 177 -0.41 -5.13 -7.42
CA LYS A 177 0.25 -4.38 -8.50
C LYS A 177 -0.70 -3.40 -9.20
N SER A 178 -2.02 -3.63 -9.08
CA SER A 178 -3.05 -2.72 -9.58
C SER A 178 -3.16 -1.46 -8.72
N LEU A 179 -2.78 -1.53 -7.45
CA LEU A 179 -2.84 -0.41 -6.50
C LEU A 179 -1.79 0.66 -6.78
#